data_AF-A0A6P2CNM3-F1
#
_entry.id   AF-A0A6P2CNM3-F1
#
_cell.length_a   1.000
_cell.length_b   1.000
_cell.length_c   1.000
_cell.angle_alpha   90.00
_cell.angle_beta   90.00
_cell.angle_gamma   90.00
#
_symmetry.space_group_name_H-M   'P 1'
#
loop_
_entity.id
_entity.type
_entity.pdbx_description
1 polymer ?
#
loop_
_entity_poly.entity_id
_entity_poly.type
_entity_poly.pdbx_seq_one_letter_code
_entity_poly.pdbx_strand_id
1 'polypeptide(L)'
;MALTPDEILTHEFTKKGSKAYIATDVDAFLDQINGDYEALIAERDDLKRQNEQAQVKIDELEAKRDQVNQSIFVAQEAADRLKQDADIEVKKQLTHAQESATKIINDARAKADADVIRLAQENAELTNEQNQLREEVENFKNSFLQLLESQRKLLESGELAEAVHRLPIGQITANRVGEIAKPEPVAFSESDDTEQDSGQDNVQGPVVVFPEEEQKEDNN
;
A
#
# COMPACT_ATOMS: atom_id res chain seq x y z
N MET A 1 -3.72 79.06 34.64
CA MET A 1 -2.26 79.07 34.89
C MET A 1 -2.02 80.10 35.98
N ALA A 2 -1.37 79.67 37.05
CA ALA A 2 -0.81 80.54 38.08
C ALA A 2 0.58 81.03 37.61
N LEU A 3 1.08 82.08 38.27
CA LEU A 3 2.32 82.83 37.97
C LEU A 3 3.48 81.96 37.46
N THR A 4 4.30 82.51 36.55
CA THR A 4 5.57 81.90 36.13
C THR A 4 6.71 82.24 37.10
N PRO A 5 7.78 81.41 37.19
CA PRO A 5 9.02 81.73 37.91
C PRO A 5 9.50 83.17 37.68
N ASP A 6 9.55 83.59 36.41
CA ASP A 6 9.97 84.94 36.01
C ASP A 6 9.00 86.04 36.47
N GLU A 7 7.69 85.77 36.47
CA GLU A 7 6.68 86.69 36.99
C GLU A 7 6.76 86.85 38.51
N ILE A 8 7.17 85.81 39.25
CA ILE A 8 7.39 85.87 40.70
C ILE A 8 8.62 86.73 41.01
N LEU A 9 9.68 86.60 40.22
CA LEU A 9 10.95 87.31 40.42
C LEU A 9 10.89 88.80 40.05
N THR A 10 10.01 89.17 39.11
CA THR A 10 9.83 90.55 38.63
C THR A 10 8.70 91.31 39.33
N HIS A 11 8.01 90.68 40.30
CA HIS A 11 6.85 91.26 40.94
C HIS A 11 7.22 92.31 42.01
N GLU A 12 6.81 93.56 41.80
CA GLU A 12 7.05 94.65 42.77
C GLU A 12 5.89 94.79 43.78
N PHE A 13 6.22 94.80 45.07
CA PHE A 13 5.23 95.04 46.14
C PHE A 13 5.12 96.53 46.47
N THR A 14 3.88 97.04 46.60
CA THR A 14 3.63 98.40 47.07
C THR A 14 3.75 98.48 48.61
N LYS A 15 4.57 99.42 49.12
CA LYS A 15 4.78 99.61 50.58
C LYS A 15 3.63 100.44 51.18
N LYS A 16 2.86 99.90 52.13
CA LYS A 16 1.76 100.63 52.80
C LYS A 16 1.73 100.41 54.32
N GLY A 17 1.82 101.50 55.09
CA GLY A 17 1.56 101.54 56.54
C GLY A 17 2.72 101.11 57.45
N SER A 18 2.60 101.37 58.77
CA SER A 18 3.68 101.14 59.76
C SER A 18 3.86 99.67 60.21
N LYS A 19 3.15 98.72 59.59
CA LYS A 19 3.25 97.26 59.81
C LYS A 19 3.46 96.50 58.49
N ALA A 20 4.33 97.02 57.62
CA ALA A 20 4.68 96.35 56.37
C ALA A 20 5.66 95.19 56.63
N TYR A 21 5.62 94.17 55.78
CA TYR A 21 6.62 93.10 55.77
C TYR A 21 8.01 93.65 55.44
N ILE A 22 9.03 93.01 55.99
CA ILE A 22 10.44 93.34 55.73
C ILE A 22 10.76 92.85 54.32
N ALA A 23 11.20 93.76 53.43
CA ALA A 23 11.46 93.43 52.03
C ALA A 23 12.43 92.25 51.87
N THR A 24 13.50 92.23 52.67
CA THR A 24 14.52 91.15 52.62
C THR A 24 13.98 89.78 53.00
N ASP A 25 13.03 89.69 53.94
CA ASP A 25 12.42 88.41 54.33
C ASP A 25 11.44 87.92 53.26
N VAL A 26 10.74 88.86 52.59
CA VAL A 26 9.85 88.55 51.46
C VAL A 26 10.66 88.07 50.26
N ASP A 27 11.77 88.74 49.93
CA ASP A 27 12.65 88.35 48.82
C ASP A 27 13.22 86.94 49.03
N ALA A 28 13.74 86.63 50.23
CA ALA A 28 14.25 85.30 50.54
C ALA A 28 13.18 84.19 50.46
N PHE A 29 11.93 84.51 50.82
CA PHE A 29 10.81 83.57 50.67
C PHE A 29 10.39 83.39 49.21
N LEU A 30 10.42 84.44 48.40
CA LEU A 30 10.13 84.36 46.97
C LEU A 30 11.22 83.61 46.21
N ASP A 31 12.49 83.73 46.59
CA ASP A 31 13.58 82.91 46.04
C ASP A 31 13.35 81.41 46.30
N GLN A 32 12.92 81.06 47.53
CA GLN A 32 12.57 79.67 47.86
C GLN A 32 11.36 79.19 47.06
N ILE A 33 10.29 79.99 46.98
CA ILE A 33 9.11 79.66 46.18
C ILE A 33 9.51 79.48 44.71
N ASN A 34 10.37 80.33 44.19
CA ASN A 34 10.79 80.27 42.80
C ASN A 34 11.51 78.95 42.50
N GLY A 35 12.47 78.56 43.35
CA GLY A 35 13.16 77.27 43.23
C GLY A 35 12.22 76.05 43.33
N ASP A 36 11.27 76.06 44.27
CA ASP A 36 10.27 75.00 44.40
C ASP A 36 9.33 74.95 43.17
N TYR A 37 9.00 76.10 42.59
CA TYR A 37 8.13 76.21 41.42
C TYR A 37 8.84 75.75 40.13
N GLU A 38 10.12 76.08 39.96
CA GLU A 38 10.96 75.54 38.88
C GLU A 38 11.09 74.01 38.98
N ALA A 39 11.34 73.48 40.19
CA ALA A 39 11.41 72.05 40.42
C ALA A 39 10.07 71.35 40.09
N LEU A 40 8.94 71.95 40.49
CA LEU A 40 7.61 71.44 40.18
C LEU A 40 7.31 71.46 38.67
N ILE A 41 7.73 72.51 37.95
CA ILE A 41 7.58 72.58 36.50
C ILE A 41 8.41 71.47 35.82
N ALA A 42 9.66 71.28 36.26
CA ALA A 42 10.53 70.25 35.72
C ALA A 42 9.98 68.84 35.97
N GLU A 43 9.48 68.56 37.17
CA GLU A 43 8.82 67.29 37.51
C GLU A 43 7.55 67.10 36.67
N ARG A 44 6.72 68.13 36.51
CA ARG A 44 5.52 68.07 35.67
C ARG A 44 5.87 67.74 34.23
N ASP A 45 6.91 68.34 33.67
CA ASP A 45 7.34 68.08 32.29
C ASP A 45 7.95 66.68 32.15
N ASP A 46 8.65 66.18 33.17
CA ASP A 46 9.15 64.80 33.17
C ASP A 46 8.02 63.77 33.27
N LEU A 47 7.08 63.96 34.20
CA LEU A 47 5.88 63.13 34.33
C LEU A 47 5.05 63.15 33.04
N LYS A 48 4.94 64.30 32.38
CA LYS A 48 4.24 64.41 31.09
C LYS A 48 4.94 63.60 30.01
N ARG A 49 6.27 63.68 29.91
CA ARG A 49 7.07 62.85 28.99
C ARG A 49 6.92 61.36 29.28
N GLN A 50 6.96 60.96 30.55
CA GLN A 50 6.76 59.55 30.95
C GLN A 50 5.35 59.06 30.59
N ASN A 51 4.32 59.90 30.78
CA ASN A 51 2.94 59.58 30.43
C ASN A 51 2.78 59.41 28.91
N GLU A 52 3.34 60.32 28.11
CA GLU A 52 3.35 60.21 26.65
C GLU A 52 4.05 58.92 26.18
N GLN A 53 5.19 58.55 26.78
CA GLN A 53 5.87 57.28 26.48
C GLN A 53 5.06 56.05 26.88
N ALA A 54 4.40 56.08 28.04
CA ALA A 54 3.54 55.01 28.50
C ALA A 54 2.33 54.83 27.56
N GLN A 55 1.74 55.93 27.09
CA GLN A 55 0.62 55.89 26.16
C GLN A 55 1.02 55.26 24.82
N VAL A 56 2.17 55.65 24.25
CA VAL A 56 2.69 55.03 23.01
C VAL A 56 2.89 53.52 23.19
N LYS A 57 3.41 53.10 24.35
CA LYS A 57 3.61 51.68 24.64
C LYS A 57 2.29 50.92 24.78
N ILE A 58 1.26 51.56 25.34
CA ILE A 58 -0.09 50.98 25.42
C ILE A 58 -0.64 50.80 24.00
N ASP A 59 -0.56 51.84 23.16
CA ASP A 59 -1.06 51.78 21.78
C ASP A 59 -0.36 50.68 20.97
N GLU A 60 0.96 50.53 21.12
CA GLU A 60 1.71 49.41 20.51
C GLU A 60 1.26 48.04 21.00
N LEU A 61 0.98 47.91 22.30
CA LEU A 61 0.52 46.65 22.88
C LEU A 61 -0.92 46.32 22.44
N GLU A 62 -1.78 47.32 22.31
CA GLU A 62 -3.12 47.17 21.75
C GLU A 62 -3.06 46.74 20.28
N ALA A 63 -2.23 47.39 19.45
CA ALA A 63 -2.03 46.99 18.07
C ALA A 63 -1.51 45.55 17.95
N LYS A 64 -0.56 45.14 18.81
CA LYS A 64 -0.07 43.75 18.87
C LYS A 64 -1.17 42.78 19.31
N ARG A 65 -1.99 43.15 20.30
CA ARG A 65 -3.11 42.34 20.76
C ARG A 65 -4.11 42.12 19.62
N ASP A 66 -4.44 43.17 18.87
CA ASP A 66 -5.37 43.08 17.75
C ASP A 66 -4.82 42.22 16.61
N GLN A 67 -3.53 42.34 16.30
CA GLN A 67 -2.87 41.47 15.33
C GLN A 67 -2.89 39.99 15.76
N VAL A 68 -2.65 39.72 17.05
CA VAL A 68 -2.73 38.35 17.60
C VAL A 68 -4.17 37.83 17.52
N ASN A 69 -5.16 38.63 17.90
CA ASN A 69 -6.57 38.25 17.80
C ASN A 69 -6.98 37.93 16.36
N GLN A 70 -6.54 38.74 15.40
CA GLN A 70 -6.78 38.49 13.98
C GLN A 70 -6.10 37.21 13.50
N SER A 71 -4.88 36.95 13.95
CA SER A 71 -4.16 35.73 13.60
C SER A 71 -4.84 34.48 14.17
N ILE A 72 -5.37 34.57 15.40
CA ILE A 72 -6.15 33.49 16.02
C ILE A 72 -7.43 33.24 15.23
N PHE A 73 -8.13 34.29 14.82
CA PHE A 73 -9.36 34.15 14.02
C PHE A 73 -9.08 33.45 12.68
N VAL A 74 -8.04 33.86 11.97
CA VAL A 74 -7.63 33.22 10.71
C VAL A 74 -7.21 31.77 10.93
N ALA A 75 -6.49 31.47 12.01
CA ALA A 75 -6.10 30.11 12.34
C ALA A 75 -7.31 29.23 12.67
N GLN A 76 -8.32 29.76 13.37
CA GLN A 76 -9.58 29.05 13.63
C GLN A 76 -10.34 28.77 12.33
N GLU A 77 -10.49 29.78 11.47
CA GLU A 77 -11.14 29.60 10.16
C GLU A 77 -10.39 28.59 9.29
N ALA A 78 -9.06 28.62 9.29
CA ALA A 78 -8.24 27.64 8.58
C ALA A 78 -8.39 26.23 9.16
N ALA A 79 -8.48 26.09 10.48
CA ALA A 79 -8.72 24.80 11.14
C ALA A 79 -10.11 24.24 10.82
N ASP A 80 -11.14 25.09 10.82
CA ASP A 80 -12.51 24.69 10.46
C ASP A 80 -12.60 24.29 8.98
N ARG A 81 -11.97 25.04 8.08
CA ARG A 81 -11.86 24.67 6.66
C ARG A 81 -11.13 23.34 6.47
N LEU A 82 -9.99 23.15 7.14
CA LEU A 82 -9.23 21.91 7.07
C LEU A 82 -10.05 20.71 7.56
N LYS A 83 -10.83 20.88 8.64
CA LYS A 83 -11.72 19.84 9.14
C LYS A 83 -12.80 19.50 8.13
N GLN A 84 -13.44 20.51 7.53
CA GLN A 84 -14.46 20.29 6.51
C GLN A 84 -13.89 19.60 5.27
N ASP A 85 -12.72 20.02 4.79
CA ASP A 85 -12.03 19.40 3.65
C ASP A 85 -11.64 17.95 3.95
N ALA A 86 -11.11 17.68 5.15
CA ALA A 86 -10.81 16.33 5.59
C ALA A 86 -12.06 15.44 5.65
N ASP A 87 -13.19 15.95 6.18
CA ASP A 87 -14.45 15.21 6.22
C ASP A 87 -14.98 14.89 4.81
N ILE A 88 -14.83 15.82 3.86
CA ILE A 88 -15.20 15.61 2.46
C ILE A 88 -14.30 14.56 1.81
N GLU A 89 -12.98 14.67 1.97
CA GLU A 89 -12.03 13.73 1.36
C GLU A 89 -12.16 12.33 1.98
N VAL A 90 -12.41 12.22 3.29
CA VAL A 90 -12.69 10.93 3.94
C VAL A 90 -13.95 10.29 3.37
N LYS A 91 -15.03 11.05 3.18
CA LYS A 91 -16.26 10.53 2.56
C LYS A 91 -16.01 10.08 1.13
N LYS A 92 -15.31 10.88 0.34
CA LYS A 92 -14.95 10.56 -1.04
C LYS A 92 -14.08 9.29 -1.11
N GLN A 93 -13.06 9.19 -0.27
CA GLN A 93 -12.20 8.01 -0.17
C GLN A 93 -12.99 6.78 0.23
N LEU A 94 -13.91 6.91 1.19
CA LEU A 94 -14.79 5.81 1.61
C LEU A 94 -15.68 5.36 0.45
N THR A 95 -16.31 6.29 -0.26
CA THR A 95 -17.15 5.95 -1.42
C THR A 95 -16.35 5.29 -2.53
N HIS A 96 -15.14 5.79 -2.81
CA HIS A 96 -14.25 5.21 -3.82
C HIS A 96 -13.77 3.80 -3.42
N ALA A 97 -13.45 3.59 -2.15
CA ALA A 97 -13.06 2.28 -1.62
C ALA A 97 -14.24 1.29 -1.67
N GLN A 98 -15.46 1.74 -1.35
CA GLN A 98 -16.68 0.93 -1.44
C GLN A 98 -17.00 0.54 -2.88
N GLU A 99 -16.91 1.48 -3.81
CA GLU A 99 -17.10 1.23 -5.24
C GLU A 99 -16.05 0.25 -5.78
N SER A 100 -14.78 0.47 -5.44
CA SER A 100 -13.68 -0.40 -5.83
C SER A 100 -13.84 -1.82 -5.27
N ALA A 101 -14.21 -1.95 -3.99
CA ALA A 101 -14.48 -3.25 -3.37
C ALA A 101 -15.66 -3.96 -4.05
N THR A 102 -16.73 -3.23 -4.33
CA THR A 102 -17.91 -3.76 -5.03
C THR A 102 -17.54 -4.25 -6.43
N LYS A 103 -16.72 -3.49 -7.16
CA LYS A 103 -16.21 -3.87 -8.48
C LYS A 103 -15.39 -5.15 -8.40
N ILE A 104 -14.45 -5.25 -7.46
CA ILE A 104 -13.62 -6.44 -7.26
C ILE A 104 -14.50 -7.67 -6.97
N ILE A 105 -15.50 -7.54 -6.11
CA ILE A 105 -16.43 -8.63 -5.77
C ILE A 105 -17.23 -9.06 -7.01
N ASN A 106 -17.74 -8.10 -7.78
CA ASN A 106 -18.51 -8.41 -8.99
C ASN A 106 -17.65 -9.08 -10.06
N ASP A 107 -16.42 -8.59 -10.28
CA ASP A 107 -15.48 -9.19 -11.22
C ASP A 107 -15.09 -10.61 -10.78
N ALA A 108 -14.86 -10.82 -9.48
CA ALA A 108 -14.57 -12.14 -8.93
C ALA A 108 -15.76 -13.11 -9.07
N ARG A 109 -16.99 -12.64 -8.84
CA ARG A 109 -18.21 -13.43 -9.05
C ARG A 109 -18.39 -13.80 -10.52
N ALA A 110 -18.23 -12.83 -11.43
CA ALA A 110 -18.34 -13.08 -12.86
C ALA A 110 -17.30 -14.11 -13.36
N LYS A 111 -16.07 -14.05 -12.85
CA LYS A 111 -15.03 -15.06 -13.13
C LYS A 111 -15.41 -16.42 -12.57
N ALA A 112 -15.87 -16.48 -11.32
CA ALA A 112 -16.30 -17.73 -10.69
C ALA A 112 -17.47 -18.38 -11.47
N ASP A 113 -18.47 -17.59 -11.87
CA ASP A 113 -19.61 -18.07 -12.66
C ASP A 113 -19.14 -18.60 -14.03
N ALA A 114 -18.22 -17.89 -14.70
CA ALA A 114 -17.63 -18.35 -15.95
C ALA A 114 -16.85 -19.66 -15.78
N ASP A 115 -16.08 -19.81 -14.70
CA ASP A 115 -15.33 -21.02 -14.39
C ASP A 115 -16.26 -22.19 -14.07
N VAL A 116 -17.37 -21.96 -13.35
CA VAL A 116 -18.38 -22.99 -13.08
C VAL A 116 -18.98 -23.51 -14.38
N ILE A 117 -19.33 -22.62 -15.32
CA ILE A 117 -19.86 -23.01 -16.63
C ILE A 117 -18.82 -23.81 -17.41
N ARG A 118 -17.57 -23.35 -17.44
CA ARG A 118 -16.46 -24.02 -18.13
C ARG A 118 -16.22 -25.43 -17.56
N LEU A 119 -16.16 -25.57 -16.24
CA LEU A 119 -15.97 -26.86 -15.56
C LEU A 119 -17.17 -27.80 -15.78
N ALA A 120 -18.39 -27.27 -15.84
CA ALA A 120 -19.57 -28.07 -16.15
C ALA A 120 -19.54 -28.62 -17.58
N GLN A 121 -19.10 -27.80 -18.55
CA GLN A 121 -18.90 -28.23 -19.94
C GLN A 121 -17.82 -29.31 -20.04
N GLU A 122 -16.66 -29.08 -19.43
CA GLU A 122 -15.53 -30.02 -19.41
C GLU A 122 -15.94 -31.37 -18.78
N ASN A 123 -16.70 -31.35 -17.68
CA ASN A 123 -17.23 -32.58 -17.08
C ASN A 123 -18.21 -33.32 -18.01
N ALA A 124 -19.06 -32.59 -18.74
CA ALA A 124 -19.98 -33.20 -19.69
C ALA A 124 -19.23 -33.84 -20.87
N GLU A 125 -18.20 -33.18 -21.38
CA GLU A 125 -17.31 -33.69 -22.42
C GLU A 125 -16.56 -34.95 -21.96
N LEU A 126 -15.93 -34.92 -20.78
CA LEU A 126 -15.26 -36.08 -20.19
C LEU A 126 -16.21 -37.26 -19.96
N THR A 127 -17.46 -36.98 -19.55
CA THR A 127 -18.47 -38.03 -19.39
C THR A 127 -18.83 -38.66 -20.74
N ASN A 128 -18.92 -37.87 -21.80
CA ASN A 128 -19.19 -38.38 -23.15
C ASN A 128 -18.02 -39.22 -23.67
N GLU A 129 -16.79 -38.75 -23.51
CA GLU A 129 -15.57 -39.49 -23.87
C GLU A 129 -15.48 -40.82 -23.11
N GLN A 130 -15.80 -40.81 -21.81
CA GLN A 130 -15.85 -42.03 -21.01
C GLN A 130 -16.88 -43.04 -21.53
N ASN A 131 -18.05 -42.57 -21.95
CA ASN A 131 -19.08 -43.43 -22.54
C ASN A 131 -18.64 -44.00 -23.89
N GLN A 132 -18.00 -43.19 -24.74
CA GLN A 132 -17.44 -43.63 -26.02
C GLN A 132 -16.36 -44.70 -25.82
N LEU A 133 -15.42 -44.48 -24.91
CA LEU A 133 -14.37 -45.45 -24.60
C LEU A 133 -14.97 -46.78 -24.09
N ARG A 134 -16.01 -46.72 -23.25
CA ARG A 134 -16.72 -47.92 -22.80
C ARG A 134 -17.36 -48.69 -23.95
N GLU A 135 -17.95 -47.99 -24.91
CA GLU A 135 -18.53 -48.59 -26.11
C GLU A 135 -17.44 -49.24 -26.99
N GLU A 136 -16.32 -48.55 -27.21
CA GLU A 136 -15.17 -49.10 -27.93
C GLU A 136 -14.61 -50.37 -27.26
N VAL A 137 -14.49 -50.37 -25.93
CA VAL A 137 -14.03 -51.54 -25.18
C VAL A 137 -15.01 -52.71 -25.29
N GLU A 138 -16.32 -52.48 -25.21
CA GLU A 138 -17.32 -53.55 -25.43
C GLU A 138 -17.29 -54.06 -26.87
N ASN A 139 -17.14 -53.18 -27.86
CA ASN A 139 -17.00 -53.58 -29.26
C ASN A 139 -15.72 -54.40 -29.50
N PHE A 140 -14.61 -54.00 -28.90
CA PHE A 140 -13.35 -54.77 -28.93
C PHE A 140 -13.51 -56.15 -28.29
N LYS A 141 -14.12 -56.22 -27.10
CA LYS A 141 -14.42 -57.47 -26.41
C LYS A 141 -15.28 -58.40 -27.26
N ASN A 142 -16.34 -57.89 -27.87
CA ASN A 142 -17.22 -58.68 -28.74
C ASN A 142 -16.46 -59.20 -29.99
N SER A 143 -15.65 -58.35 -30.61
CA SER A 143 -14.81 -58.73 -31.76
C SER A 143 -13.77 -59.79 -31.37
N PHE A 144 -13.17 -59.68 -30.18
CA PHE A 144 -12.21 -60.65 -29.65
C PHE A 144 -12.87 -62.00 -29.35
N LEU A 145 -14.08 -62.00 -28.77
CA LEU A 145 -14.87 -63.22 -28.57
C LEU A 145 -15.22 -63.89 -29.91
N GLN A 146 -15.64 -63.12 -30.91
CA GLN A 146 -15.89 -63.64 -32.26
C GLN A 146 -14.63 -64.24 -32.90
N LEU A 147 -13.47 -63.61 -32.71
CA LEU A 147 -12.20 -64.16 -33.19
C LEU A 147 -11.89 -65.50 -32.49
N LEU A 148 -12.06 -65.58 -31.17
CA LEU A 148 -11.87 -66.82 -30.42
C LEU A 148 -12.87 -67.90 -30.83
N GLU A 149 -14.13 -67.56 -31.06
CA GLU A 149 -15.14 -68.48 -31.60
C GLU A 149 -14.76 -68.98 -32.99
N SER A 150 -14.21 -68.10 -33.85
CA SER A 150 -13.74 -68.48 -35.18
C SER A 150 -12.55 -69.44 -35.11
N GLN A 151 -11.60 -69.21 -34.19
CA GLN A 151 -10.46 -70.09 -33.94
C GLN A 151 -10.92 -71.43 -33.36
N ARG A 152 -11.85 -71.41 -32.40
CA ARG A 152 -12.46 -72.62 -31.84
C ARG A 152 -13.19 -73.41 -32.92
N LYS A 153 -13.96 -72.75 -33.78
CA LYS A 153 -14.66 -73.39 -34.91
C LYS A 153 -13.68 -73.99 -35.91
N LEU A 154 -12.52 -73.38 -36.14
CA LEU A 154 -11.44 -73.94 -36.96
C LEU A 154 -10.81 -75.20 -36.34
N LEU A 155 -10.69 -75.23 -35.01
CA LEU A 155 -10.26 -76.42 -34.26
C LEU A 155 -11.32 -77.53 -34.29
N GLU A 156 -12.61 -77.19 -34.18
CA GLU A 156 -13.74 -78.13 -34.19
C GLU A 156 -14.12 -78.61 -35.59
N SER A 157 -13.93 -77.79 -36.64
CA SER A 157 -14.27 -78.12 -38.04
C SER A 157 -13.40 -79.23 -38.62
N GLY A 158 -12.46 -79.77 -37.85
CA GLY A 158 -11.71 -80.94 -38.22
C GLY A 158 -10.71 -80.71 -39.35
N GLU A 159 -10.48 -79.48 -39.83
CA GLU A 159 -9.41 -79.21 -40.81
C GLU A 159 -8.03 -79.57 -40.26
N LEU A 160 -7.81 -79.44 -38.95
CA LEU A 160 -6.62 -79.95 -38.25
C LEU A 160 -6.64 -81.48 -38.08
N ALA A 161 -7.80 -82.10 -37.84
CA ALA A 161 -7.90 -83.56 -37.77
C ALA A 161 -7.67 -84.20 -39.14
N GLU A 162 -8.13 -83.56 -40.21
CA GLU A 162 -7.92 -83.94 -41.60
C GLU A 162 -6.48 -83.65 -42.06
N ALA A 163 -5.88 -82.52 -41.64
CA ALA A 163 -4.46 -82.25 -41.88
C ALA A 163 -3.55 -83.22 -41.12
N VAL A 164 -3.89 -83.60 -39.87
CA VAL A 164 -3.18 -84.64 -39.10
C VAL A 164 -3.35 -86.03 -39.73
N HIS A 165 -4.51 -86.35 -40.31
CA HIS A 165 -4.71 -87.60 -41.07
C HIS A 165 -3.96 -87.62 -42.42
N ARG A 166 -3.56 -86.45 -42.94
CA ARG A 166 -2.78 -86.30 -44.18
C ARG A 166 -1.27 -86.22 -43.93
N LEU A 167 -0.79 -86.25 -42.68
CA LEU A 167 0.63 -86.43 -42.42
C LEU A 167 1.01 -87.89 -42.74
N PRO A 168 1.94 -88.14 -43.69
CA PRO A 168 2.50 -89.47 -43.85
C PRO A 168 3.28 -89.78 -42.57
N ILE A 169 2.81 -90.75 -41.79
CA ILE A 169 3.64 -91.37 -40.74
C ILE A 169 4.85 -91.98 -41.46
N GLY A 170 5.98 -91.29 -41.32
CA GLY A 170 7.30 -91.83 -41.57
C GLY A 170 7.76 -91.91 -43.02
N GLN A 171 8.12 -90.77 -43.63
CA GLN A 171 9.22 -90.71 -44.63
C GLN A 171 10.05 -89.40 -44.61
N ILE A 172 9.79 -88.43 -43.73
CA ILE A 172 10.55 -87.16 -43.69
C ILE A 172 11.79 -87.23 -42.76
N THR A 173 11.94 -88.28 -41.96
CA THR A 173 13.11 -88.47 -41.09
C THR A 173 14.34 -89.06 -41.80
N ALA A 174 14.24 -89.52 -43.05
CA ALA A 174 15.39 -90.05 -43.80
C ALA A 174 16.20 -88.98 -44.55
N ASN A 175 15.60 -87.85 -44.92
CA ASN A 175 16.27 -86.81 -45.70
C ASN A 175 16.93 -85.71 -44.85
N ARG A 176 16.87 -85.79 -43.51
CA ARG A 176 17.57 -84.85 -42.59
C ARG A 176 18.98 -85.32 -42.19
N VAL A 177 19.46 -86.45 -42.69
CA VAL A 177 20.82 -86.97 -42.37
C VAL A 177 21.87 -86.56 -43.43
N GLY A 178 21.48 -85.95 -44.55
CA GLY A 178 22.39 -85.59 -45.65
C GLY A 178 22.84 -84.14 -45.75
N GLU A 179 22.25 -83.22 -44.99
CA GLU A 179 22.45 -81.77 -45.21
C GLU A 179 22.73 -81.01 -43.90
N ILE A 180 23.56 -81.60 -43.05
CA ILE A 180 24.29 -80.89 -41.99
C ILE A 180 25.53 -80.25 -42.64
N ALA A 181 25.32 -79.25 -43.51
CA ALA A 181 26.41 -78.49 -44.10
C ALA A 181 25.92 -77.14 -44.63
N LYS A 182 25.55 -76.25 -43.68
CA LYS A 182 25.83 -74.80 -43.67
C LYS A 182 24.78 -74.05 -42.83
N PRO A 183 25.23 -73.46 -41.72
CA PRO A 183 24.81 -72.10 -41.44
C PRO A 183 26.03 -71.21 -41.18
N GLU A 184 26.26 -70.26 -42.09
CA GLU A 184 26.98 -69.01 -41.83
C GLU A 184 26.00 -67.96 -41.28
N PRO A 185 26.51 -66.91 -40.60
CA PRO A 185 26.07 -66.53 -39.27
C PRO A 185 24.82 -65.64 -39.24
N VAL A 186 24.06 -65.80 -38.15
CA VAL A 186 23.04 -64.84 -37.71
C VAL A 186 23.78 -63.59 -37.25
N ALA A 187 23.56 -62.47 -37.93
CA ALA A 187 24.07 -61.17 -37.51
C ALA A 187 23.39 -60.77 -36.20
N PHE A 188 24.17 -60.76 -35.13
CA PHE A 188 23.86 -60.07 -33.89
C PHE A 188 24.31 -58.62 -34.08
N SER A 189 23.38 -57.67 -34.15
CA SER A 189 23.68 -56.27 -33.94
C SER A 189 23.06 -55.86 -32.61
N GLU A 190 23.81 -56.07 -31.53
CA GLU A 190 23.76 -55.18 -30.38
C GLU A 190 24.21 -53.80 -30.86
N SER A 191 23.28 -52.85 -30.89
CA SER A 191 23.64 -51.43 -30.81
C SER A 191 23.44 -51.02 -29.36
N ASP A 192 24.60 -50.96 -28.70
CA ASP A 192 24.96 -50.26 -27.49
C ASP A 192 24.09 -49.03 -27.17
N ASP A 193 23.78 -48.92 -25.88
CA ASP A 193 23.37 -47.69 -25.22
C ASP A 193 24.43 -46.61 -25.41
N THR A 194 24.07 -45.52 -26.07
CA THR A 194 24.71 -44.22 -25.85
C THR A 194 23.65 -43.21 -25.48
N GLU A 195 23.51 -42.98 -24.17
CA GLU A 195 22.96 -41.76 -23.62
C GLU A 195 23.83 -40.57 -24.03
N GLN A 196 23.26 -39.62 -24.77
CA GLN A 196 23.69 -38.23 -24.80
C GLN A 196 22.48 -37.32 -25.01
N ASP A 197 22.03 -36.74 -23.89
CA ASP A 197 21.76 -35.32 -23.67
C ASP A 197 21.43 -34.42 -24.89
N SER A 198 20.22 -33.86 -24.91
CA SER A 198 20.01 -32.40 -24.80
C SER A 198 18.56 -31.97 -25.10
N GLY A 199 18.04 -31.03 -24.30
CA GLY A 199 17.05 -30.04 -24.79
C GLY A 199 15.75 -29.86 -24.01
N GLN A 200 15.85 -29.24 -22.81
CA GLN A 200 14.99 -28.17 -22.25
C GLN A 200 13.47 -28.11 -22.60
N ASP A 201 12.61 -28.12 -21.55
CA ASP A 201 11.84 -26.90 -21.19
C ASP A 201 11.12 -26.98 -19.82
N ASN A 202 11.63 -26.16 -18.90
CA ASN A 202 10.94 -25.26 -17.96
C ASN A 202 9.60 -25.68 -17.29
N VAL A 203 9.67 -26.10 -16.01
CA VAL A 203 8.57 -25.93 -15.04
C VAL A 203 9.14 -25.49 -13.69
N GLN A 204 8.87 -24.25 -13.30
CA GLN A 204 9.13 -23.71 -11.96
C GLN A 204 8.07 -24.23 -10.98
N GLY A 205 8.49 -24.98 -9.97
CA GLY A 205 7.72 -25.24 -8.75
C GLY A 205 7.95 -24.15 -7.69
N PRO A 206 7.00 -23.93 -6.76
CA PRO A 206 7.04 -22.80 -5.82
C PRO A 206 8.11 -23.00 -4.73
N VAL A 207 8.93 -21.98 -4.54
CA VAL A 207 9.93 -21.87 -3.45
C VAL A 207 9.20 -21.53 -2.15
N VAL A 208 9.25 -22.44 -1.17
CA VAL A 208 8.81 -22.19 0.21
C VAL A 208 9.92 -21.41 0.92
N VAL A 209 9.68 -20.12 1.15
CA VAL A 209 10.56 -19.25 1.94
C VAL A 209 10.15 -19.37 3.41
N PHE A 210 11.04 -19.89 4.25
CA PHE A 210 10.93 -19.77 5.71
C PHE A 210 11.42 -18.37 6.13
N PRO A 211 10.74 -17.67 7.06
CA PRO A 211 11.20 -16.36 7.54
C PRO A 211 12.44 -16.53 8.42
N GLU A 212 13.53 -15.87 8.05
CA GLU A 212 14.73 -15.73 8.89
C GLU A 212 14.40 -14.87 10.12
N GLU A 213 14.84 -15.34 11.29
CA GLU A 213 14.69 -14.67 12.58
C GLU A 213 15.48 -13.34 12.61
N GLU A 214 14.81 -12.29 13.09
CA GLU A 214 15.37 -10.97 13.36
C GLU A 214 16.61 -11.06 14.28
N GLN A 215 17.78 -10.79 13.73
CA GLN A 215 18.93 -10.41 14.53
C GLN A 215 18.74 -8.96 14.99
N LYS A 216 18.42 -8.79 16.28
CA LYS A 216 18.56 -7.52 17.00
C LYS A 216 20.04 -7.16 17.08
N GLU A 217 20.45 -6.13 16.36
CA GLU A 217 21.65 -5.38 16.74
C GLU A 217 21.29 -4.41 17.87
N ASP A 218 21.56 -4.85 19.10
CA ASP A 218 21.83 -3.94 20.21
C ASP A 218 23.28 -3.45 20.04
N ASN A 219 23.45 -2.19 19.62
CA ASN A 219 24.75 -1.52 19.66
C ASN A 219 24.74 -0.49 20.80
N ASN A 220 25.66 -0.69 21.73
CA ASN A 220 25.93 0.10 22.94
C ASN A 220 26.99 1.17 22.67
#